data_AF-A0A9D5ERZ7-F1
#
_entry.id   AF-A0A9D5ERZ7-F1
#
_cell.length_a   1.000
_cell.length_b   1.000
_cell.length_c   1.000
_cell.angle_alpha   90.00
_cell.angle_beta   90.00
_cell.angle_gamma   90.00
#
_symmetry.space_group_name_H-M   'P 1'
#
loop_
_entity.id
_entity.type
_entity.pdbx_description
1 polymer ?
#
loop_
_entity_poly.entity_id
_entity_poly.type
_entity_poly.pdbx_seq_one_letter_code
_entity_poly.pdbx_strand_id
1 'polypeptide(L)'
;MSDLSRFSVSLEADLLEAFDVYVRDGEFATRSEAIRQLLRQTLARDAFEGDDRPVTATLTIVYDHHRPHLVEKLLELQHQYPGQVVASMHVHLDHDRCMEVIVLKGPGGELRHLAASLRGLKGVHMGDLALAGPIEPEHNHPHDHHPDDHGHSHNK
;
A
#
# COMPACT_ATOMS: atom_id res chain seq x y z
N MET A 1 -21.90 3.97 2.83
CA MET A 1 -22.02 3.02 1.71
C MET A 1 -21.76 3.80 0.44
N SER A 2 -20.74 3.44 -0.36
CA SER A 2 -20.47 4.12 -1.63
C SER A 2 -21.56 3.78 -2.64
N ASP A 3 -22.07 4.78 -3.36
CA ASP A 3 -23.10 4.59 -4.37
C ASP A 3 -22.54 3.79 -5.57
N LEU A 4 -23.28 2.77 -6.03
CA LEU A 4 -22.82 1.85 -7.08
C LEU A 4 -23.26 2.34 -8.45
N SER A 5 -22.31 2.82 -9.26
CA SER A 5 -22.56 3.19 -10.65
C SER A 5 -22.40 2.00 -11.60
N ARG A 6 -23.34 1.84 -12.54
CA ARG A 6 -23.30 0.80 -13.59
C ARG A 6 -23.00 1.45 -14.94
N PHE A 7 -22.06 0.87 -15.67
CA PHE A 7 -21.71 1.27 -17.03
C PHE A 7 -21.50 0.03 -17.91
N SER A 8 -21.60 0.20 -19.24
CA SER A 8 -21.38 -0.86 -20.23
C SER A 8 -20.12 -0.55 -21.05
N VAL A 9 -19.36 -1.59 -21.38
CA VAL A 9 -18.12 -1.51 -22.18
C VAL A 9 -18.22 -2.48 -23.33
N SER A 10 -17.73 -2.08 -24.51
CA SER A 10 -17.57 -2.97 -25.66
C SER A 10 -16.12 -3.44 -25.73
N LEU A 11 -15.90 -4.74 -25.95
CA LEU A 11 -14.60 -5.39 -26.04
C LEU A 11 -14.60 -6.37 -27.20
N GLU A 12 -13.43 -6.61 -27.79
CA GLU A 12 -13.21 -7.69 -28.73
C GLU A 12 -13.53 -9.05 -28.08
N ALA A 13 -14.10 -9.97 -28.85
CA ALA A 13 -14.60 -11.24 -28.31
C ALA A 13 -13.49 -12.11 -27.73
N ASP A 14 -12.33 -12.16 -28.40
CA ASP A 14 -11.13 -12.87 -27.94
C ASP A 14 -10.55 -12.26 -26.65
N LEU A 15 -10.58 -10.94 -26.52
CA LEU A 15 -10.17 -10.26 -25.30
C LEU A 15 -11.12 -10.56 -24.13
N LEU A 16 -12.43 -10.61 -24.37
CA LEU A 16 -13.40 -11.00 -23.35
C LEU A 16 -13.20 -12.46 -22.90
N GLU A 17 -12.92 -13.37 -23.83
CA GLU A 17 -12.61 -14.77 -23.52
C GLU A 17 -11.33 -14.90 -22.68
N ALA A 18 -10.26 -14.18 -23.04
CA ALA A 18 -9.03 -14.14 -22.26
C ALA A 18 -9.27 -13.55 -20.86
N PHE A 19 -10.11 -12.53 -20.75
CA PHE A 19 -10.49 -11.95 -19.46
C PHE A 19 -11.30 -12.92 -18.59
N ASP A 20 -12.20 -13.71 -19.18
CA ASP A 20 -12.94 -14.74 -18.45
C ASP A 20 -12.03 -15.83 -17.88
N VAL A 21 -11.00 -16.22 -18.63
CA VAL A 21 -9.95 -17.13 -18.13
C VAL A 21 -9.23 -16.50 -16.94
N TYR A 22 -8.81 -15.24 -17.05
CA TYR A 22 -8.17 -14.51 -15.94
C TYR A 22 -9.08 -14.43 -14.69
N VAL A 23 -10.38 -14.13 -14.87
CA VAL A 23 -11.36 -14.07 -13.78
C VAL A 23 -11.49 -15.41 -13.07
N ARG A 24 -11.54 -16.51 -13.83
CA ARG A 24 -11.65 -17.87 -13.29
C ARG A 24 -10.37 -18.29 -12.57
N ASP A 25 -9.22 -18.13 -13.22
CA ASP A 25 -7.93 -18.60 -12.70
C ASP A 25 -7.47 -17.78 -11.48
N GLY A 26 -7.86 -16.50 -11.42
CA GLY A 26 -7.69 -15.64 -10.23
C GLY A 26 -8.78 -15.78 -9.17
N GLU A 27 -9.72 -16.73 -9.32
CA GLU A 27 -10.82 -17.01 -8.39
C GLU A 27 -11.66 -15.78 -8.00
N PHE A 28 -11.85 -14.85 -8.95
CA PHE A 28 -12.63 -13.65 -8.70
C PHE A 28 -14.13 -13.99 -8.61
N ALA A 29 -14.81 -13.40 -7.62
CA ALA A 29 -16.25 -13.62 -7.42
C ALA A 29 -17.11 -13.19 -8.64
N THR A 30 -16.71 -12.12 -9.34
CA THR A 30 -17.37 -11.63 -10.56
C THR A 30 -16.38 -10.92 -11.48
N ARG A 31 -16.74 -10.79 -12.77
CA ARG A 31 -16.04 -9.89 -13.72
C ARG A 31 -15.92 -8.46 -13.18
N SER A 32 -16.98 -7.94 -12.55
CA SER A 32 -16.99 -6.58 -11.99
C SER A 32 -15.98 -6.42 -10.84
N GLU A 33 -15.74 -7.46 -10.04
CA GLU A 33 -14.71 -7.44 -9.00
C GLU A 33 -13.31 -7.39 -9.61
N ALA A 34 -13.03 -8.24 -10.60
CA ALA A 34 -11.77 -8.24 -11.32
C ALA A 34 -11.51 -6.89 -12.00
N ILE A 35 -12.51 -6.33 -12.70
CA ILE A 35 -12.43 -5.00 -13.30
C ILE A 35 -12.14 -3.94 -12.23
N ARG A 36 -12.81 -3.98 -11.07
CA ARG A 36 -12.60 -3.00 -10.00
C ARG A 36 -11.16 -3.06 -9.47
N GLN A 37 -10.60 -4.24 -9.29
CA GLN A 37 -9.21 -4.38 -8.86
C GLN A 37 -8.24 -3.88 -9.92
N LEU A 38 -8.43 -4.22 -11.20
CA LEU A 38 -7.61 -3.73 -12.31
C LEU A 38 -7.65 -2.20 -12.41
N LEU A 39 -8.84 -1.60 -12.27
CA LEU A 39 -9.01 -0.14 -12.25
C LEU A 39 -8.27 0.48 -11.06
N ARG A 40 -8.42 -0.05 -9.86
CA ARG A 40 -7.72 0.46 -8.66
C ARG A 40 -6.20 0.35 -8.80
N GLN A 41 -5.69 -0.77 -9.32
CA GLN A 41 -4.27 -0.95 -9.57
C GLN A 41 -3.74 0.05 -10.60
N THR A 42 -4.51 0.28 -11.68
CA THR A 42 -4.13 1.24 -12.72
C THR A 42 -4.10 2.66 -12.17
N LEU A 43 -5.14 3.07 -11.44
CA LEU A 43 -5.19 4.40 -10.81
C LEU A 43 -4.12 4.59 -9.73
N ALA A 44 -3.75 3.52 -9.01
CA ALA A 44 -2.65 3.56 -8.04
C ALA A 44 -1.31 3.78 -8.72
N ARG A 45 -1.06 3.12 -9.87
CA ARG A 45 0.16 3.33 -10.67
C ARG A 45 0.21 4.76 -11.23
N ASP A 46 -0.88 5.25 -11.79
CA ASP A 46 -0.99 6.62 -12.29
C ASP A 46 -0.74 7.66 -11.18
N ALA A 47 -1.38 7.48 -10.02
CA ALA A 47 -1.15 8.34 -8.86
C ALA A 47 0.28 8.27 -8.32
N PHE A 48 0.90 7.09 -8.40
CA PHE A 48 2.30 6.93 -8.04
C PHE A 48 3.19 7.68 -9.03
N GLU A 49 2.98 7.52 -10.34
CA GLU A 49 3.78 8.18 -11.40
C GLU A 49 3.63 9.70 -11.39
N GLY A 50 2.46 10.23 -11.03
CA GLY A 50 2.26 11.65 -10.79
C GLY A 50 3.00 12.18 -9.56
N ASP A 51 3.34 13.48 -9.56
CA ASP A 51 4.20 14.06 -8.52
C ASP A 51 3.46 14.45 -7.22
N ASP A 52 2.15 14.72 -7.26
CA ASP A 52 1.45 15.36 -6.11
C ASP A 52 0.40 14.48 -5.41
N ARG A 53 0.11 13.27 -5.89
CA ARG A 53 -0.90 12.42 -5.23
C ARG A 53 -0.28 11.52 -4.17
N PRO A 54 -0.74 11.60 -2.92
CA PRO A 54 -0.25 10.70 -1.89
C PRO A 54 -0.75 9.27 -2.16
N VAL A 55 0.16 8.31 -2.08
CA VAL A 55 -0.14 6.89 -2.19
C VAL A 55 0.36 6.15 -0.95
N THR A 56 -0.16 4.95 -0.73
CA THR A 56 0.39 3.98 0.22
C THR A 56 1.10 2.87 -0.56
N ALA A 57 2.25 2.45 -0.06
CA ALA A 57 3.05 1.38 -0.66
C ALA A 57 3.73 0.53 0.43
N THR A 58 4.22 -0.63 0.03
CA THR A 58 5.15 -1.41 0.84
C THR A 58 6.44 -1.62 0.06
N LEU A 59 7.56 -1.48 0.75
CA LEU A 59 8.87 -1.87 0.27
C LEU A 59 9.29 -3.14 1.02
N THR A 60 9.42 -4.24 0.30
CA THR A 60 10.00 -5.47 0.87
C THR A 60 11.46 -5.55 0.43
N ILE A 61 12.40 -5.67 1.37
CA ILE A 61 13.83 -5.87 1.09
C ILE A 61 14.33 -7.15 1.74
N VAL A 62 15.29 -7.81 1.09
CA VAL A 62 16.04 -8.94 1.66
C VAL A 62 17.51 -8.56 1.67
N TYR A 63 18.18 -8.69 2.81
CA TYR A 63 19.58 -8.30 2.98
C TYR A 63 20.36 -9.22 3.91
N ASP A 64 21.69 -9.21 3.75
CA ASP A 64 22.64 -9.90 4.62
C ASP A 64 22.95 -9.03 5.86
N HIS A 65 22.53 -9.46 7.04
CA HIS A 65 22.68 -8.67 8.27
C HIS A 65 24.08 -8.74 8.87
N HIS A 66 24.95 -9.64 8.41
CA HIS A 66 26.37 -9.65 8.78
C HIS A 66 27.18 -8.58 8.04
N ARG A 67 26.59 -7.91 7.03
CA ARG A 67 27.25 -6.82 6.32
C ARG A 67 27.50 -5.64 7.26
N PRO A 68 28.77 -5.25 7.47
CA PRO A 68 29.10 -4.14 8.36
C PRO A 68 28.36 -2.87 7.94
N HIS A 69 27.76 -2.19 8.92
CA HIS A 69 27.04 -0.91 8.77
C HIS A 69 25.78 -0.95 7.89
N LEU A 70 25.34 -2.11 7.38
CA LEU A 70 24.15 -2.15 6.51
C LEU A 70 22.88 -1.81 7.29
N VAL A 71 22.68 -2.46 8.44
CA VAL A 71 21.50 -2.23 9.31
C VAL A 71 21.45 -0.78 9.79
N GLU A 72 22.60 -0.22 10.17
CA GLU A 72 22.73 1.18 10.58
C GLU A 72 22.33 2.13 9.44
N LYS A 73 22.83 1.91 8.22
CA LYS A 73 22.47 2.73 7.05
C LYS A 73 21.00 2.60 6.65
N LEU A 74 20.43 1.40 6.74
CA LEU A 74 19.01 1.18 6.50
C LEU A 74 18.16 1.98 7.49
N LEU A 75 18.53 1.96 8.77
CA LEU A 75 17.85 2.70 9.83
C LEU A 75 18.01 4.21 9.64
N GLU A 76 19.22 4.71 9.39
CA GLU A 76 19.50 6.12 9.12
C GLU A 76 18.68 6.66 7.94
N LEU A 77 18.63 5.92 6.82
CA LEU A 77 17.82 6.31 5.67
C LEU A 77 16.33 6.35 6.03
N GLN A 78 15.80 5.37 6.76
CA GLN A 78 14.40 5.40 7.18
C GLN A 78 14.09 6.61 8.09
N HIS A 79 15.00 6.97 9.00
CA HIS A 79 14.84 8.12 9.90
C HIS A 79 14.87 9.49 9.19
N GLN A 80 15.43 9.58 7.98
CA GLN A 80 15.40 10.80 7.18
C GLN A 80 14.01 11.09 6.59
N TYR A 81 13.08 10.13 6.64
CA TYR A 81 11.74 10.23 6.05
C TYR A 81 10.62 9.91 7.08
N PRO A 82 10.53 10.65 8.21
CA PRO A 82 9.61 10.33 9.31
C PRO A 82 8.13 10.52 8.95
N GLY A 83 7.81 11.23 7.87
CA GLY A 83 6.45 11.37 7.37
C GLY A 83 6.03 10.23 6.43
N GLN A 84 7.01 9.59 5.79
CA GLN A 84 6.79 8.63 4.74
C GLN A 84 6.94 7.19 5.22
N VAL A 85 7.85 6.91 6.16
CA VAL A 85 7.97 5.60 6.79
C VAL A 85 6.94 5.50 7.91
N VAL A 86 5.93 4.65 7.74
CA VAL A 86 4.85 4.46 8.72
C VAL A 86 5.23 3.43 9.78
N ALA A 87 5.77 2.30 9.32
CA ALA A 87 6.20 1.19 10.16
C ALA A 87 7.13 0.27 9.37
N SER A 88 7.95 -0.52 10.06
CA SER A 88 8.68 -1.63 9.46
C SER A 88 8.52 -2.91 10.29
N MET A 89 8.51 -4.05 9.59
CA MET A 89 8.52 -5.39 10.17
C MET A 89 9.76 -6.12 9.71
N HIS A 90 10.56 -6.60 10.64
CA HIS A 90 11.80 -7.35 10.37
C HIS A 90 11.61 -8.83 10.70
N VAL A 91 12.08 -9.70 9.82
CA VAL A 91 12.00 -11.16 9.94
C VAL A 91 13.35 -11.78 9.62
N HIS A 92 13.88 -12.61 10.52
CA HIS A 92 15.04 -13.45 10.22
C HIS A 92 14.61 -14.60 9.31
N LEU A 93 15.16 -14.66 8.09
CA LEU A 93 14.89 -15.75 7.15
C LEU A 93 15.77 -16.97 7.44
N ASP A 94 17.03 -16.70 7.75
CA ASP A 94 18.04 -17.69 8.12
C ASP A 94 19.19 -17.03 8.89
N HIS A 95 20.30 -17.74 9.06
CA HIS A 95 21.47 -17.28 9.80
C HIS A 95 22.06 -15.99 9.25
N ASP A 96 22.00 -15.74 7.94
CA ASP A 96 22.69 -14.60 7.33
C ASP A 96 21.72 -13.54 6.81
N ARG A 97 20.47 -13.92 6.50
CA ARG A 97 19.54 -13.07 5.77
C ARG A 97 18.34 -12.66 6.60
N CYS A 98 17.97 -11.39 6.44
CA CYS A 98 16.74 -10.83 6.97
C CYS A 98 15.86 -10.33 5.84
N MET A 99 14.55 -10.38 6.06
CA MET A 99 13.54 -9.71 5.27
C MET A 99 12.96 -8.57 6.08
N GLU A 100 12.81 -7.41 5.47
CA GLU A 100 12.17 -6.25 6.09
C GLU A 100 11.06 -5.74 5.17
N VAL A 101 9.85 -5.59 5.73
CA VAL A 101 8.69 -5.02 5.05
C VAL A 101 8.45 -3.64 5.65
N ILE A 102 8.63 -2.60 4.84
CA ILE A 102 8.53 -1.20 5.24
C ILE A 102 7.25 -0.62 4.63
N VAL A 103 6.32 -0.20 5.48
CA VAL A 103 5.07 0.47 5.08
C VAL A 103 5.36 1.94 4.84
N LEU A 104 5.02 2.42 3.64
CA LEU A 104 5.30 3.76 3.15
C LEU A 104 4.02 4.51 2.80
N LYS A 105 4.00 5.82 3.04
CA LYS A 105 2.92 6.73 2.61
C LYS A 105 3.47 8.06 2.13
N GLY A 106 2.87 8.69 1.13
CA GLY A 106 3.28 10.03 0.68
C GLY A 106 3.32 10.18 -0.83
N PRO A 107 3.89 11.29 -1.34
CA PRO A 107 3.97 11.56 -2.77
C PRO A 107 4.74 10.45 -3.49
N GLY A 108 4.24 10.00 -4.64
CA GLY A 108 4.82 8.87 -5.36
C GLY A 108 6.29 9.08 -5.76
N GLY A 109 6.67 10.31 -6.13
CA GLY A 109 8.06 10.68 -6.41
C GLY A 109 9.00 10.48 -5.22
N GLU A 110 8.59 10.89 -4.02
CA GLU A 110 9.38 10.72 -2.79
C GLU A 110 9.50 9.25 -2.41
N LEU A 111 8.40 8.49 -2.51
CA LEU A 111 8.41 7.05 -2.21
C LEU A 111 9.30 6.28 -3.19
N ARG A 112 9.31 6.65 -4.48
CA ARG A 112 10.27 6.10 -5.47
C ARG A 112 11.70 6.35 -5.03
N HIS A 113 12.03 7.59 -4.67
CA HIS A 113 13.38 7.97 -4.31
C HIS A 113 13.86 7.22 -3.06
N LEU A 114 13.02 7.15 -2.02
CA LEU A 114 13.30 6.39 -0.81
C LEU A 114 13.49 4.90 -1.11
N ALA A 115 12.57 4.30 -1.88
CA ALA A 115 12.66 2.91 -2.26
C ALA A 115 13.93 2.58 -3.06
N ALA A 116 14.31 3.45 -4.01
CA ALA A 116 15.54 3.29 -4.79
C ALA A 116 16.78 3.41 -3.89
N SER A 117 16.79 4.36 -2.95
CA SER A 117 17.90 4.58 -2.01
C SER A 117 18.12 3.36 -1.11
N LEU A 118 17.05 2.80 -0.55
CA LEU A 118 17.12 1.61 0.30
C LEU A 118 17.57 0.37 -0.49
N ARG A 119 17.02 0.14 -1.69
CA ARG A 119 17.39 -1.00 -2.54
C ARG A 119 18.82 -0.92 -3.08
N GLY A 120 19.31 0.30 -3.28
CA GLY A 120 20.66 0.55 -3.80
C GLY A 120 21.77 0.33 -2.78
N LEU A 121 21.45 0.11 -1.50
CA LEU A 121 22.46 -0.15 -0.48
C LEU A 121 23.18 -1.48 -0.75
N LYS A 122 24.51 -1.42 -0.74
CA LYS A 122 25.36 -2.61 -0.89
C LYS A 122 25.08 -3.61 0.24
N GLY A 123 24.63 -4.81 -0.13
CA GLY A 123 24.25 -5.87 0.81
C GLY A 123 22.74 -6.13 0.85
N VAL A 124 21.94 -5.28 0.21
CA VAL A 124 20.56 -5.62 -0.17
C VAL A 124 20.61 -6.53 -1.40
N HIS A 125 19.99 -7.70 -1.29
CA HIS A 125 19.93 -8.72 -2.34
C HIS A 125 18.71 -8.54 -3.25
N MET A 126 17.60 -8.11 -2.67
CA MET A 126 16.33 -7.91 -3.35
C MET A 126 15.62 -6.72 -2.73
N GLY A 127 14.92 -5.94 -3.55
CA GLY A 127 13.80 -5.18 -3.02
C GLY A 127 12.70 -4.90 -4.04
N ASP A 128 11.46 -5.04 -3.58
CA ASP A 128 10.25 -4.91 -4.39
C ASP A 128 9.31 -3.83 -3.85
N LEU A 129 8.67 -3.08 -4.76
CA LEU A 129 7.69 -2.04 -4.40
C LEU A 129 6.31 -2.54 -4.76
N ALA A 130 5.45 -2.71 -3.77
CA ALA A 130 4.05 -2.97 -4.02
C ALA A 130 3.22 -1.74 -3.66
N LEU A 131 2.47 -1.21 -4.63
CA LEU A 131 1.51 -0.12 -4.40
C LEU A 131 0.25 -0.71 -3.77
N ALA A 132 -0.19 -0.12 -2.67
CA ALA A 132 -1.46 -0.48 -2.05
C ALA A 132 -2.63 0.32 -2.65
N GLY A 133 -2.40 1.60 -2.95
CA GLY A 133 -3.42 2.47 -3.56
C GLY A 133 -3.17 3.96 -3.30
N PRO A 134 -3.93 4.83 -3.97
CA PRO A 134 -3.99 6.25 -3.60
C PRO A 134 -4.57 6.42 -2.19
N ILE A 135 -4.12 7.45 -1.49
CA ILE A 135 -4.73 7.88 -0.24
C ILE A 135 -5.92 8.78 -0.61
N GLU A 136 -7.13 8.26 -0.42
CA GLU A 136 -8.34 9.07 -0.53
C GLU A 136 -8.31 10.17 0.55
N PRO A 137 -8.70 11.41 0.23
CA PRO A 137 -8.85 12.43 1.26
C PRO A 137 -9.86 11.96 2.30
N GLU A 138 -9.52 12.13 3.58
CA GLU A 138 -10.42 11.76 4.68
C GLU A 138 -11.77 12.44 4.48
N HIS A 139 -12.82 11.64 4.31
CA HIS A 139 -14.17 12.13 4.44
C HIS A 139 -14.37 12.37 5.94
N ASN A 140 -14.32 13.64 6.33
CA ASN A 140 -14.59 14.06 7.69
C ASN A 140 -16.04 13.67 8.03
N HIS A 141 -16.23 12.49 8.61
CA HIS A 141 -17.51 12.08 9.15
C HIS A 141 -17.66 12.79 10.50
N PRO A 142 -18.56 13.77 10.63
CA PRO A 142 -18.86 14.31 11.94
C PRO A 142 -19.38 13.15 12.81
N HIS A 143 -18.61 12.80 13.83
CA HIS A 143 -19.09 11.96 14.91
C HIS A 143 -20.13 12.78 15.67
N ASP A 144 -21.42 12.53 15.39
CA ASP A 144 -22.52 12.99 16.23
C ASP A 144 -22.38 12.29 17.59
N HIS A 145 -21.70 12.96 18.52
CA HIS A 145 -21.77 12.61 19.92
C HIS A 145 -23.15 13.03 20.43
N HIS A 146 -24.10 12.10 20.40
CA HIS A 146 -25.31 12.20 21.19
C HIS A 146 -24.89 12.26 22.68
N PRO A 147 -25.22 13.32 23.43
CA PRO A 147 -24.98 13.32 24.86
C PRO A 147 -25.99 12.37 25.51
N ASP A 148 -25.49 11.27 26.07
CA ASP A 148 -26.26 10.41 26.95
C ASP A 148 -26.66 11.19 28.21
N ASP A 149 -27.95 11.49 28.31
CA ASP A 149 -28.60 12.06 29.49
C ASP A 149 -28.69 10.99 30.59
N HIS A 150 -27.61 10.84 31.37
CA HIS A 150 -27.63 10.06 32.60
C HIS A 150 -28.17 10.89 33.76
N GLY A 151 -29.50 10.95 33.86
CA GLY A 151 -30.21 11.40 35.06
C GLY A 151 -29.95 10.47 36.25
N HIS A 152 -29.02 10.84 37.12
CA HIS A 152 -28.86 10.21 38.43
C HIS A 152 -29.92 10.75 39.41
N SER A 153 -30.97 9.97 39.67
CA SER A 153 -31.86 10.22 40.81
C SER A 153 -31.21 9.69 42.10
N HIS A 154 -30.75 10.58 42.97
CA HIS A 154 -30.48 10.25 44.36
C HIS A 154 -31.81 10.24 45.13
N ASN A 155 -32.25 9.06 45.56
CA ASN A 155 -33.36 8.95 46.52
C ASN A 155 -32.80 8.96 47.95
N LYS A 156 -33.48 9.69 48.84
CA LYS A 156 -33.26 9.72 50.29
C LYS A 156 -33.91 8.53 50.98
#